data_AF-A0A8K0KX04-F1
#
_entry.id   AF-A0A8K0KX04-F1
#
_cell.length_a   1.000
_cell.length_b   1.000
_cell.length_c   1.000
_cell.angle_alpha   90.00
_cell.angle_beta   90.00
_cell.angle_gamma   90.00
#
_symmetry.space_group_name_H-M   'P 1'
#
loop_
_entity.id
_entity.type
_entity.pdbx_description
1 polymer ?
#
loop_
_entity_poly.entity_id
_entity_poly.type
_entity_poly.pdbx_seq_one_letter_code
_entity_poly.pdbx_strand_id
1 'polypeptide(L)'
;MAESTLDQVDVQLKEVINRLHFLLIQTHDYHGPNTSQSMIEEIRGLLKSLESLVQRARRLPVGLPAEVISDFVEKSRNPDIYTREFIEHVQKMNQQLSGRSQAYADFRDALARELAGAVPELRGEVARVVKSTGGRLGGV
;
A
#
# COMPACT_ATOMS: atom_id res chain seq x y z
N MET A 1 -18.41 -3.91 -21.32
CA MET A 1 -19.25 -3.28 -20.26
C MET A 1 -18.44 -2.15 -19.67
N ALA A 2 -18.99 -0.95 -19.51
CA ALA A 2 -18.21 0.20 -19.05
C ALA A 2 -17.65 -0.06 -17.63
N GLU A 3 -16.34 0.08 -17.50
CA GLU A 3 -15.62 0.03 -16.23
C GLU A 3 -16.16 1.16 -15.34
N SER A 4 -16.68 0.82 -14.16
CA SER A 4 -17.08 1.85 -13.19
C SER A 4 -15.83 2.52 -12.67
N THR A 5 -15.77 3.85 -12.77
CA THR A 5 -14.61 4.61 -12.30
C THR A 5 -14.71 4.90 -10.80
N LEU A 6 -13.56 5.10 -10.15
CA LEU A 6 -13.50 5.53 -8.74
C LEU A 6 -14.32 6.81 -8.53
N ASP A 7 -14.28 7.75 -9.48
CA ASP A 7 -15.04 9.00 -9.42
C ASP A 7 -16.56 8.78 -9.36
N GLN A 8 -17.08 7.80 -10.12
CA GLN A 8 -18.50 7.48 -10.09
C GLN A 8 -18.92 6.93 -8.73
N VAL A 9 -18.08 6.11 -8.12
CA VAL A 9 -18.33 5.55 -6.78
C VAL A 9 -18.23 6.63 -5.71
N ASP A 10 -17.27 7.56 -5.83
CA ASP A 10 -17.12 8.72 -4.94
C ASP A 10 -18.35 9.64 -4.97
N VAL A 11 -18.86 9.96 -6.16
CA VAL A 11 -20.09 10.76 -6.30
C VAL A 11 -21.28 10.07 -5.62
N GLN A 12 -21.43 8.75 -5.80
CA GLN A 12 -22.52 8.00 -5.15
C GLN A 12 -22.36 7.91 -3.63
N LEU A 13 -21.13 7.79 -3.14
CA LEU A 13 -20.84 7.79 -1.70
C LEU A 13 -21.23 9.13 -1.06
N LYS A 14 -20.87 10.25 -1.71
CA LYS A 14 -21.27 11.60 -1.29
C LYS A 14 -22.79 11.77 -1.30
N GLU A 15 -23.49 11.23 -2.30
CA GLU A 15 -24.95 11.24 -2.34
C GLU A 15 -25.53 10.51 -1.12
N VAL A 16 -25.06 9.30 -0.81
CA VAL A 16 -25.51 8.53 0.36
C VAL A 16 -25.28 9.30 1.67
N ILE A 17 -24.10 9.91 1.84
CA ILE A 17 -23.78 10.72 3.03
C ILE A 17 -24.73 11.91 3.15
N ASN A 18 -25.00 12.62 2.05
CA ASN A 18 -25.92 13.76 2.05
C ASN A 18 -27.35 13.33 2.41
N ARG A 19 -27.83 12.19 1.89
CA ARG A 19 -29.16 11.65 2.23
C ARG A 19 -29.28 11.30 3.71
N LEU A 20 -28.25 10.67 4.28
CA LEU A 20 -28.18 10.40 5.73
C LEU A 20 -28.22 11.70 6.54
N HIS A 21 -27.52 12.74 6.10
CA HIS A 21 -27.52 14.04 6.74
C HIS A 21 -28.90 14.71 6.69
N PHE A 22 -29.58 14.71 5.54
CA PHE A 22 -30.94 15.22 5.41
C PHE A 22 -31.93 14.50 6.31
N LEU A 23 -31.83 13.17 6.39
CA LEU A 23 -32.68 12.36 7.26
C LEU A 23 -32.46 12.73 8.75
N LEU A 24 -31.22 12.97 9.16
CA LEU A 24 -30.90 13.44 10.51
C LEU A 24 -31.54 14.81 10.80
N ILE A 25 -31.47 15.75 9.86
CA ILE A 25 -32.11 17.07 9.99
C ILE A 25 -33.63 16.93 10.10
N GLN A 26 -34.26 16.15 9.21
CA GLN A 26 -35.72 15.96 9.20
C GLN A 26 -36.23 15.25 10.47
N THR A 27 -35.43 14.35 11.03
CA THR A 27 -35.74 13.68 12.29
C THR A 27 -35.65 14.65 13.48
N HIS A 28 -34.63 15.52 13.48
CA HIS A 28 -34.46 16.54 14.50
C HIS A 28 -35.54 17.63 14.43
N ASP A 29 -35.93 18.04 13.23
CA ASP A 29 -36.89 19.12 12.98
C ASP A 29 -38.24 18.58 12.48
N TYR A 30 -38.84 17.70 13.29
CA TYR A 30 -40.08 17.02 12.92
C TYR A 30 -41.31 17.92 13.11
N HIS A 31 -41.96 18.27 11.99
CA HIS A 31 -43.14 19.15 11.96
C HIS A 31 -44.44 18.41 11.63
N GLY A 32 -44.52 17.11 11.90
CA GLY A 32 -45.74 16.31 11.74
C GLY A 32 -45.83 15.51 10.43
N PRO A 33 -47.04 15.21 9.93
CA PRO A 33 -47.28 14.19 8.89
C PRO A 33 -46.52 14.42 7.57
N ASN A 34 -46.33 15.68 7.17
CA ASN A 34 -45.60 16.01 5.94
C ASN A 34 -44.12 15.64 6.06
N THR A 35 -43.49 15.91 7.22
CA THR A 35 -42.11 15.49 7.49
C THR A 35 -41.99 13.98 7.52
N SER A 36 -42.99 13.27 8.07
CA SER A 36 -43.03 11.81 8.05
C SER A 36 -43.03 11.22 6.65
N GLN A 37 -43.84 11.77 5.75
CA GLN A 37 -43.92 11.32 4.37
C GLN A 37 -42.59 11.55 3.62
N SER A 38 -41.99 12.74 3.77
CA SER A 38 -40.68 13.06 3.17
C SER A 38 -39.56 12.16 3.69
N MET A 39 -39.56 11.82 4.99
CA MET A 39 -38.58 10.89 5.56
C MET A 39 -38.72 9.49 4.95
N ILE A 40 -39.94 9.00 4.73
CA ILE A 40 -40.17 7.68 4.11
C ILE A 40 -39.63 7.67 2.66
N GLU A 41 -39.84 8.76 1.92
CA GLU A 41 -39.28 8.91 0.57
C GLU A 41 -37.76 8.93 0.59
N GLU A 42 -37.16 9.65 1.55
CA GLU A 42 -35.70 9.74 1.69
C GLU A 42 -35.09 8.39 2.09
N ILE A 43 -35.73 7.63 2.99
CA ILE A 43 -35.31 6.26 3.36
C ILE A 43 -35.33 5.34 2.13
N ARG A 44 -36.39 5.40 1.32
CA ARG A 44 -36.48 4.61 0.07
C ARG A 44 -35.39 5.01 -0.93
N GLY A 45 -35.13 6.32 -1.06
CA GLY A 45 -34.04 6.85 -1.87
C GLY A 45 -32.68 6.34 -1.40
N LEU A 46 -32.41 6.41 -0.09
CA LEU A 46 -31.18 5.93 0.54
C LEU A 46 -30.95 4.43 0.28
N LEU A 47 -31.98 3.59 0.47
CA LEU A 47 -31.89 2.15 0.19
C LEU A 47 -31.47 1.87 -1.26
N LYS A 48 -32.09 2.58 -2.21
CA LYS A 48 -31.75 2.46 -3.64
C LYS A 48 -30.34 2.94 -3.95
N SER A 49 -29.90 4.05 -3.35
CA SER A 49 -28.54 4.58 -3.52
C SER A 49 -27.49 3.62 -2.93
N LEU A 50 -27.75 3.03 -1.76
CA LEU A 50 -26.89 2.01 -1.14
C LEU A 50 -26.78 0.75 -2.00
N GLU A 51 -27.89 0.25 -2.54
CA GLU A 51 -27.90 -0.91 -3.44
C GLU A 51 -27.06 -0.64 -4.70
N SER A 52 -27.27 0.51 -5.35
CA SER A 52 -26.46 0.92 -6.51
C SER A 52 -24.97 1.03 -6.14
N LEU A 53 -24.65 1.65 -5.01
CA LEU A 53 -23.28 1.86 -4.57
C LEU A 53 -22.57 0.51 -4.36
N VAL A 54 -23.20 -0.45 -3.68
CA VAL A 54 -22.62 -1.79 -3.47
C VAL A 54 -22.38 -2.50 -4.80
N GLN A 55 -23.33 -2.44 -5.74
CA GLN A 55 -23.20 -3.10 -7.04
C GLN A 55 -22.08 -2.48 -7.89
N ARG A 56 -21.86 -1.17 -7.81
CA ARG A 56 -20.79 -0.49 -8.53
C ARG A 56 -19.43 -0.66 -7.86
N ALA A 57 -19.36 -0.55 -6.54
CA ALA A 57 -18.12 -0.73 -5.78
C ALA A 57 -17.49 -2.10 -6.00
N ARG A 58 -18.30 -3.16 -6.18
CA ARG A 58 -17.82 -4.51 -6.52
C ARG A 58 -17.05 -4.63 -7.83
N ARG A 59 -17.21 -3.65 -8.73
CA ARG A 59 -16.53 -3.62 -10.03
C ARG A 59 -15.20 -2.87 -9.98
N LEU A 60 -14.88 -2.24 -8.85
CA LEU A 60 -13.58 -1.60 -8.64
C LEU A 60 -12.50 -2.66 -8.39
N PRO A 61 -11.29 -2.48 -8.93
CA PRO A 61 -10.16 -3.34 -8.60
C PRO A 61 -9.68 -3.01 -7.18
N VAL A 62 -10.11 -3.80 -6.19
CA VAL A 62 -9.72 -3.64 -4.78
C VAL A 62 -8.62 -4.63 -4.40
N GLY A 63 -7.37 -4.18 -4.51
CA GLY A 63 -6.20 -4.83 -3.92
C GLY A 63 -5.64 -3.98 -2.78
N LEU A 64 -6.39 -3.86 -1.69
CA LEU A 64 -5.97 -3.06 -0.54
C LEU A 64 -5.37 -3.96 0.55
N PRO A 65 -4.20 -3.61 1.12
CA PRO A 65 -3.68 -4.29 2.29
C PRO A 65 -4.66 -4.19 3.47
N ALA A 66 -4.79 -5.27 4.25
CA ALA A 66 -5.75 -5.34 5.35
C ALA A 66 -5.45 -4.26 6.42
N GLU A 67 -4.17 -3.94 6.62
CA GLU A 67 -3.72 -2.96 7.60
C GLU A 67 -4.27 -1.56 7.29
N VAL A 68 -4.42 -1.21 6.01
CA VAL A 68 -5.02 0.08 5.60
C VAL A 68 -6.45 0.20 6.14
N ILE A 69 -7.21 -0.89 6.13
CA ILE A 69 -8.58 -0.92 6.63
C ILE A 69 -8.57 -0.93 8.16
N SER A 70 -7.92 -1.93 8.78
CA SER A 70 -8.01 -2.18 10.23
C SER A 70 -7.23 -1.18 11.10
N ASP A 71 -6.06 -0.72 10.65
CA ASP A 71 -5.18 0.13 11.45
C ASP A 71 -5.25 1.61 11.10
N PHE A 72 -5.75 1.94 9.90
CA PHE A 72 -5.87 3.33 9.46
C PHE A 72 -7.34 3.78 9.40
N VAL A 73 -8.17 3.18 8.55
CA VAL A 73 -9.56 3.63 8.37
C VAL A 73 -10.41 3.41 9.63
N GLU A 74 -10.43 2.20 10.20
CA GLU A 74 -11.24 1.90 11.39
C GLU A 74 -10.81 2.70 12.63
N LYS A 75 -9.54 3.12 12.69
CA LYS A 75 -8.99 3.92 13.79
C LYS A 75 -8.95 5.41 13.48
N SER A 76 -9.59 5.87 12.41
CA SER A 76 -9.63 7.27 11.99
C SER A 76 -8.25 7.92 11.79
N ARG A 77 -7.25 7.13 11.41
CA ARG A 77 -5.90 7.60 11.06
C ARG A 77 -5.81 7.81 9.55
N ASN A 78 -5.07 8.83 9.12
CA ASN A 78 -4.90 9.11 7.69
C ASN A 78 -4.19 7.93 6.97
N PRO A 79 -4.84 7.24 6.01
CA PRO A 79 -4.24 6.12 5.26
C PRO A 79 -3.01 6.51 4.44
N ASP A 80 -2.82 7.79 4.09
CA ASP A 80 -1.60 8.25 3.39
C ASP A 80 -0.32 7.99 4.21
N ILE A 81 -0.46 7.90 5.53
CA ILE A 81 0.65 7.59 6.42
C ILE A 81 1.14 6.15 6.18
N TYR A 82 0.25 5.20 5.87
CA TYR A 82 0.66 3.83 5.52
C TYR A 82 1.57 3.84 4.29
N THR A 83 1.15 4.56 3.23
CA THR A 83 1.93 4.67 2.00
C THR A 83 3.29 5.31 2.25
N ARG A 84 3.35 6.37 3.07
CA ARG A 84 4.60 7.00 3.46
C ARG A 84 5.51 6.03 4.23
N GLU A 85 4.99 5.36 5.25
CA GLU A 85 5.74 4.39 6.07
C GLU A 85 6.24 3.22 5.22
N PHE A 86 5.44 2.76 4.25
CA PHE A 86 5.82 1.71 3.32
C PHE A 86 7.00 2.14 2.43
N ILE A 87 6.94 3.33 1.85
CA ILE A 87 8.03 3.87 1.01
C ILE A 87 9.32 4.03 1.85
N GLU A 88 9.20 4.60 3.05
CA GLU A 88 10.34 4.75 3.98
C GLU A 88 10.95 3.39 4.36
N HIS A 89 10.11 2.38 4.57
CA HIS A 89 10.54 1.03 4.87
C HIS A 89 11.29 0.40 3.69
N VAL A 90 10.74 0.49 2.47
CA VAL A 90 11.37 -0.01 1.25
C VAL A 90 12.72 0.67 1.01
N GLN A 91 12.79 1.99 1.17
CA GLN A 91 14.04 2.73 1.03
C GLN A 91 15.10 2.24 2.03
N LYS A 92 14.72 2.11 3.32
CA LYS A 92 15.62 1.62 4.37
C LYS A 92 16.11 0.20 4.08
N MET A 93 15.20 -0.70 3.68
CA MET A 93 15.56 -2.07 3.31
C MET A 93 16.51 -2.12 2.13
N ASN A 94 16.28 -1.30 1.10
CA ASN A 94 17.14 -1.25 -0.09
C ASN A 94 18.55 -0.76 0.28
N GLN A 95 18.66 0.31 1.07
CA GLN A 95 19.95 0.80 1.55
C GLN A 95 20.67 -0.25 2.40
N GLN A 96 19.95 -0.93 3.29
CA GLN A 96 20.51 -1.99 4.13
C GLN A 96 20.99 -3.19 3.28
N LEU A 97 20.22 -3.60 2.26
CA LEU A 97 20.60 -4.68 1.36
C LEU A 97 21.83 -4.29 0.54
N SER A 98 21.87 -3.08 -0.01
CA SER A 98 23.01 -2.54 -0.72
C SER A 98 24.27 -2.51 0.16
N GLY A 99 24.15 -2.02 1.40
CA GLY A 99 25.26 -1.97 2.35
C GLY A 99 25.77 -3.36 2.73
N ARG A 100 24.87 -4.33 2.95
CA ARG A 100 25.26 -5.74 3.21
C ARG A 100 25.95 -6.36 2.01
N SER A 101 25.42 -6.15 0.80
CA SER A 101 26.03 -6.64 -0.43
C SER A 101 27.44 -6.08 -0.61
N GLN A 102 27.65 -4.79 -0.34
CA GLN A 102 28.97 -4.17 -0.40
C GLN A 102 29.91 -4.75 0.67
N ALA A 103 29.47 -4.86 1.92
CA ALA A 103 30.28 -5.42 3.00
C ALA A 103 30.71 -6.87 2.71
N TYR A 104 29.83 -7.69 2.12
CA TYR A 104 30.20 -9.05 1.69
C TYR A 104 31.19 -9.05 0.53
N ALA A 105 31.09 -8.11 -0.40
CA ALA A 105 32.07 -7.95 -1.48
C ALA A 105 33.45 -7.54 -0.91
N ASP A 106 33.47 -6.59 0.02
CA ASP A 106 34.70 -6.14 0.68
C ASP A 106 35.35 -7.27 1.48
N PHE A 107 34.55 -8.04 2.23
CA PHE A 107 35.01 -9.20 2.98
C PHE A 107 35.58 -10.29 2.05
N ARG A 108 34.89 -10.59 0.94
CA ARG A 108 35.38 -11.51 -0.10
C ARG A 108 36.75 -11.07 -0.61
N ASP A 109 36.90 -9.79 -0.97
CA ASP A 109 38.13 -9.29 -1.57
C ASP A 109 39.29 -9.27 -0.58
N ALA A 110 39.04 -8.94 0.69
CA ALA A 110 40.02 -9.04 1.76
C ALA A 110 40.46 -10.49 2.01
N LEU A 111 39.50 -11.41 2.17
CA LEU A 111 39.79 -12.83 2.41
C LEU A 111 40.56 -13.45 1.25
N ALA A 112 40.20 -13.11 0.01
CA ALA A 112 40.89 -13.59 -1.18
C ALA A 112 42.34 -13.10 -1.24
N ARG A 113 42.61 -11.86 -0.83
CA ARG A 113 43.97 -11.31 -0.75
C ARG A 113 44.82 -12.05 0.28
N GLU A 114 44.28 -12.25 1.48
CA GLU A 114 44.98 -12.98 2.54
C GLU A 114 45.27 -14.43 2.16
N LEU A 115 44.29 -15.14 1.57
CA LEU A 115 44.47 -16.52 1.09
C LEU A 115 45.51 -16.62 -0.02
N ALA A 116 45.48 -15.70 -0.99
CA ALA A 116 46.47 -15.62 -2.06
C ALA A 116 47.89 -15.28 -1.56
N GLY A 117 47.99 -14.54 -0.44
CA GLY A 117 49.25 -14.23 0.23
C GLY A 117 49.81 -15.43 1.01
N ALA A 118 48.97 -16.06 1.83
CA ALA A 118 49.36 -17.17 2.71
C ALA A 118 49.59 -18.49 1.97
N VAL A 119 48.84 -18.76 0.89
CA VAL A 119 48.93 -20.01 0.10
C VAL A 119 49.04 -19.69 -1.40
N PRO A 120 50.26 -19.46 -1.91
CA PRO A 120 50.49 -19.05 -3.30
C PRO A 120 49.96 -20.05 -4.36
N GLU A 121 49.92 -21.34 -4.02
CA GLU A 121 49.42 -22.44 -4.88
C GLU A 121 47.93 -22.28 -5.22
N LEU A 122 47.15 -21.67 -4.31
CA LEU A 122 45.70 -21.50 -4.47
C LEU A 122 45.32 -20.21 -5.23
N ARG A 123 46.28 -19.36 -5.62
CA ARG A 123 46.00 -18.07 -6.28
C ARG A 123 45.08 -18.20 -7.50
N GLY A 124 45.31 -19.21 -8.34
CA GLY A 124 44.50 -19.43 -9.54
C GLY A 124 43.04 -19.81 -9.23
N GLU A 125 42.83 -20.66 -8.21
CA GLU A 125 41.51 -21.06 -7.74
C GLU A 125 40.78 -19.88 -7.08
N VAL A 126 41.46 -19.16 -6.18
CA VAL A 126 40.92 -17.97 -5.50
C VAL A 126 40.51 -16.89 -6.52
N ALA A 127 41.34 -16.65 -7.54
CA ALA A 127 41.01 -15.70 -8.62
C ALA A 127 39.77 -16.11 -9.41
N ARG A 128 39.59 -17.41 -9.67
CA ARG A 128 38.41 -17.94 -10.34
C ARG A 128 37.15 -17.70 -9.51
N VAL A 129 37.20 -17.98 -8.20
CA VAL A 129 36.07 -17.77 -7.28
C VAL A 129 35.70 -16.29 -7.16
N VAL A 130 36.68 -15.41 -6.99
CA VAL A 130 36.43 -13.96 -6.90
C VAL A 130 35.78 -13.43 -8.19
N LYS A 131 36.28 -13.86 -9.36
CA LYS A 131 35.70 -13.47 -10.65
C LYS A 131 34.26 -14.00 -10.81
N SER A 132 34.01 -15.24 -10.40
CA SER A 132 32.67 -15.86 -10.47
C SER A 132 31.64 -15.19 -9.56
N THR A 133 32.10 -14.56 -8.49
CA THR A 133 31.26 -13.87 -7.49
C THR A 133 31.19 -12.36 -7.75
N GLY A 134 31.64 -11.90 -8.93
CA GLY A 134 31.52 -10.51 -9.38
C GLY A 134 32.64 -9.57 -8.92
N GLY A 135 33.70 -10.09 -8.30
CA GLY A 135 34.87 -9.33 -7.89
C GLY A 135 36.00 -9.32 -8.91
N ARG A 136 37.03 -8.51 -8.65
CA ARG A 136 38.31 -8.59 -9.34
C ARG A 136 39.41 -8.58 -8.29
N LEU A 137 40.28 -9.57 -8.30
CA LEU A 137 41.56 -9.44 -7.62
C LEU A 137 42.35 -8.37 -8.36
N GLY A 138 42.44 -7.17 -7.77
CA GLY A 138 43.34 -6.13 -8.23
C GLY A 138 44.75 -6.69 -8.26
N GLY A 139 45.41 -6.58 -9.41
CA GLY A 139 46.76 -7.06 -9.62
C GLY A 139 47.74 -6.38 -8.67
N VAL A 140 48.71 -7.17 -8.21
CA VAL A 140 50.10 -6.73 -8.24
C VAL A 140 50.48 -6.44 -9.69
#